data_AF-A0A831TUF4-F1
#
_entry.id   AF-A0A831TUF4-F1
#
_cell.length_a   1.000
_cell.length_b   1.000
_cell.length_c   1.000
_cell.angle_alpha   90.00
_cell.angle_beta   90.00
_cell.angle_gamma   90.00
#
_symmetry.space_group_name_H-M   'P 1'
#
loop_
_entity.id
_entity.type
_entity.pdbx_description
1 polymer ?
#
loop_
_entity_poly.entity_id
_entity_poly.type
_entity_poly.pdbx_seq_one_letter_code
_entity_poly.pdbx_strand_id
1 'polypeptide(L)'
;MNITISKARMNYETESGYTGQVEFVVEGHKSPYEITMHSMKGNDWSYGLHFLGDPGKEEEIFVLEEYIEDNDECFDQLIDAARRTCINDPRANNDHKQQLY
;
A
#
# COMPACT_ATOMS: atom_id res chain seq x y z
N MET A 1 7.06 8.26 10.97
CA MET A 1 6.47 9.34 10.14
C MET A 1 4.96 9.22 10.22
N ASN A 2 4.20 10.31 10.04
CA ASN A 2 2.74 10.23 9.95
C ASN A 2 2.31 10.20 8.48
N ILE A 3 1.70 9.09 8.07
CA ILE A 3 1.20 8.88 6.72
C ILE A 3 -0.33 8.93 6.75
N THR A 4 -0.91 9.77 5.91
CA THR A 4 -2.36 9.84 5.71
C THR A 4 -2.69 9.26 4.35
N ILE A 5 -3.35 8.10 4.35
CA ILE A 5 -3.81 7.45 3.13
C ILE A 5 -5.00 8.23 2.58
N SER A 6 -4.83 8.80 1.39
CA SER A 6 -5.90 9.51 0.68
C SER A 6 -6.73 8.55 -0.16
N LYS A 7 -6.07 7.56 -0.79
CA LYS A 7 -6.74 6.59 -1.64
C LYS A 7 -6.01 5.26 -1.60
N ALA A 8 -6.76 4.18 -1.59
CA ALA A 8 -6.21 2.84 -1.68
C ALA A 8 -7.07 2.03 -2.65
N ARG A 9 -6.43 1.21 -3.49
CA ARG A 9 -7.08 0.35 -4.46
C ARG A 9 -6.28 -0.94 -4.56
N MET A 10 -6.94 -2.08 -4.47
CA MET A 10 -6.30 -3.38 -4.71
C MET A 10 -7.12 -4.15 -5.71
N ASN A 11 -6.45 -4.61 -6.76
CA ASN A 11 -7.00 -5.51 -7.75
C ASN A 11 -6.37 -6.89 -7.55
N TYR A 12 -7.18 -7.94 -7.70
CA TYR A 12 -6.69 -9.31 -7.73
C TYR A 12 -7.12 -9.95 -9.04
N GLU A 13 -6.14 -10.51 -9.75
CA GLU A 13 -6.32 -11.23 -11.00
C GLU A 13 -5.70 -12.62 -10.86
N THR A 14 -6.42 -13.65 -11.30
CA THR A 14 -5.98 -15.04 -11.16
C THR A 14 -4.67 -15.35 -11.90
N GLU A 15 -4.43 -14.65 -13.02
CA GLU A 15 -3.21 -14.81 -13.83
C GLU A 15 -2.08 -13.87 -13.40
N SER A 16 -2.40 -12.62 -13.06
CA SER A 16 -1.40 -11.57 -12.77
C SER A 16 -1.06 -11.44 -11.28
N GLY A 17 -1.90 -11.96 -10.38
CA GLY A 17 -1.76 -11.84 -8.93
C GLY A 17 -2.46 -10.62 -8.34
N TYR A 18 -1.93 -10.12 -7.23
CA TYR A 18 -2.38 -8.93 -6.53
C TYR A 18 -1.65 -7.69 -7.03
N THR A 19 -2.39 -6.65 -7.34
CA THR A 19 -1.89 -5.33 -7.72
C THR A 19 -2.56 -4.28 -6.83
N GLY A 20 -1.82 -3.77 -5.86
CA GLY A 20 -2.21 -2.70 -4.95
C GLY A 20 -1.68 -1.35 -5.41
N GLN A 21 -2.45 -0.30 -5.26
CA GLN A 21 -2.04 1.09 -5.44
C GLN A 21 -2.58 1.90 -4.28
N VAL A 22 -1.69 2.63 -3.60
CA VAL A 22 -2.05 3.48 -2.47
C VAL A 22 -1.46 4.86 -2.69
N GLU A 23 -2.33 5.85 -2.69
CA GLU A 23 -2.01 7.28 -2.77
C GLU A 23 -2.09 7.84 -1.33
N PHE A 24 -0.99 8.38 -0.84
CA PHE A 24 -0.90 8.89 0.53
C PHE A 24 -0.07 10.17 0.60
N VAL A 25 -0.26 10.93 1.68
CA VAL A 25 0.52 12.13 1.99
C VAL A 25 1.28 11.91 3.28
N VAL A 26 2.51 12.39 3.35
CA VAL A 26 3.32 12.38 4.57
C VAL A 26 3.27 13.74 5.21
N GLU A 27 2.98 13.79 6.51
CA GLU A 27 2.96 15.04 7.25
C GLU A 27 4.33 15.74 7.18
N GLY A 28 4.34 16.97 6.67
CA GLY A 28 5.56 17.77 6.46
C GLY A 28 6.11 17.73 5.04
N HIS A 29 5.67 16.81 4.19
CA HIS A 29 6.08 16.73 2.79
C HIS A 29 5.13 17.54 1.91
N LYS A 30 5.66 18.17 0.85
CA LYS A 30 4.88 19.05 -0.03
C LYS A 30 4.02 18.30 -1.05
N SER A 31 4.51 17.16 -1.54
CA SER A 31 3.87 16.39 -2.60
C SER A 31 3.27 15.10 -2.05
N PRO A 32 2.13 14.63 -2.60
CA PRO A 32 1.63 13.29 -2.34
C PRO A 32 2.53 12.23 -2.98
N TYR A 33 2.43 11.02 -2.45
CA TYR A 33 3.16 9.84 -2.89
C TYR A 33 2.19 8.77 -3.35
N GLU A 34 2.65 7.97 -4.31
CA GLU A 34 1.96 6.78 -4.79
C GLU A 34 2.89 5.59 -4.59
N ILE A 35 2.41 4.58 -3.86
CA ILE A 35 3.04 3.28 -3.79
C ILE A 35 2.22 2.29 -4.61
N THR A 36 2.87 1.65 -5.58
CA THR A 36 2.31 0.53 -6.33
C THR A 36 2.93 -0.74 -5.80
N MET A 37 2.10 -1.69 -5.37
CA MET A 37 2.51 -2.98 -4.80
C MET A 37 2.02 -4.08 -5.73
N HIS A 38 2.86 -5.05 -6.04
CA HIS A 38 2.53 -6.19 -6.87
C HIS A 38 3.01 -7.48 -6.22
N SER A 39 2.17 -8.51 -6.26
CA SER A 39 2.52 -9.84 -5.76
C SER A 39 1.80 -10.93 -6.51
N MET A 40 2.53 -11.90 -7.06
CA MET A 40 1.88 -13.04 -7.73
C MET A 40 1.17 -13.99 -6.77
N LYS A 41 1.76 -14.23 -5.58
CA LYS A 41 1.25 -15.23 -4.62
C LYS A 41 0.71 -14.63 -3.32
N GLY A 42 0.83 -13.31 -3.14
CA GLY A 42 0.44 -12.60 -1.92
C GLY A 42 1.34 -12.90 -0.71
N ASN A 43 2.54 -13.44 -0.94
CA ASN A 43 3.58 -13.70 0.07
C ASN A 43 4.86 -12.91 -0.20
N ASP A 44 5.16 -12.65 -1.47
CA ASP A 44 6.35 -11.92 -1.90
C ASP A 44 5.85 -10.68 -2.64
N TRP A 45 6.05 -9.50 -2.05
CA TRP A 45 5.52 -8.24 -2.55
C TRP A 45 6.66 -7.41 -3.08
N SER A 46 6.58 -7.06 -4.35
CA SER A 46 7.38 -5.98 -4.92
C SER A 46 6.60 -4.69 -4.80
N TYR A 47 7.26 -3.58 -4.47
CA TYR A 47 6.62 -2.29 -4.52
C TYR A 47 7.48 -1.27 -5.27
N GLY A 48 6.84 -0.23 -5.79
CA GLY A 48 7.47 0.93 -6.38
C GLY A 48 6.86 2.18 -5.78
N LEU A 49 7.70 3.07 -5.27
CA LEU A 49 7.29 4.36 -4.73
C LEU A 49 7.55 5.47 -5.75
N HIS A 50 6.57 6.32 -5.95
CA HIS A 50 6.63 7.42 -6.91
C HIS A 50 6.04 8.70 -6.32
N PHE A 51 6.52 9.85 -6.80
CA PHE A 51 5.87 11.14 -6.53
C PHE A 51 4.59 11.26 -7.34
N LEU A 52 3.47 11.52 -6.66
CA LEU A 52 2.20 11.76 -7.31
C LEU A 52 2.13 13.24 -7.72
N GLY A 53 2.38 13.52 -8.99
CA GLY A 53 2.36 14.87 -9.55
C GLY A 53 3.75 15.50 -9.62
N ASP A 54 3.99 16.58 -8.86
CA ASP A 54 5.27 17.29 -8.89
C ASP A 54 6.36 16.52 -8.13
N PRO A 55 7.54 16.29 -8.74
CA PRO A 55 8.66 15.64 -8.08
C PRO A 55 9.04 16.45 -6.85
N GLY A 56 8.91 15.83 -5.67
CA GLY A 56 9.32 16.40 -4.39
C GLY A 56 10.84 16.36 -4.23
N LYS A 57 11.34 16.53 -3.01
CA LYS A 57 12.78 16.40 -2.77
C LYS A 57 13.18 14.94 -2.82
N GLU A 58 14.26 14.62 -3.52
CA GLU A 58 14.81 13.25 -3.58
C GLU A 58 15.16 12.71 -2.18
N GLU A 59 15.58 13.57 -1.25
CA GLU A 59 15.82 13.18 0.14
C GLU A 59 14.53 12.69 0.83
N GLU A 60 13.37 13.28 0.53
CA GLU A 60 12.10 12.93 1.16
C GLU A 60 11.61 11.55 0.72
N ILE A 61 11.76 11.22 -0.57
CA ILE A 61 11.38 9.88 -1.06
C ILE A 61 12.33 8.82 -0.53
N PHE A 62 13.63 9.10 -0.46
CA PHE A 62 14.61 8.15 0.06
C PHE A 62 14.35 7.81 1.54
N VAL A 63 14.10 8.82 2.38
CA VAL A 63 13.78 8.59 3.80
C VAL A 63 12.44 7.86 3.94
N LEU A 64 11.47 8.13 3.06
CA LEU A 64 10.20 7.41 3.06
C LEU A 64 10.37 5.94 2.63
N GLU A 65 11.19 5.65 1.61
CA GLU A 65 11.52 4.28 1.22
C GLU A 65 12.19 3.53 2.37
N GLU A 66 13.23 4.10 2.99
CA GLU A 66 13.91 3.50 4.14
C GLU A 66 12.94 3.29 5.30
N TYR A 67 12.05 4.25 5.56
CA TYR A 67 11.03 4.11 6.60
C TYR A 67 10.05 2.97 6.32
N ILE A 68 9.64 2.77 5.06
CA ILE A 68 8.73 1.67 4.70
C ILE A 68 9.44 0.31 4.78
N GLU A 69 10.72 0.23 4.38
CA GLU A 69 11.52 -1.00 4.51
C GLU A 69 11.80 -1.38 5.97
N ASP A 70 12.14 -0.41 6.82
CA ASP A 70 12.46 -0.67 8.24
C ASP A 70 11.20 -0.87 9.09
N ASN A 71 10.04 -0.39 8.62
CA ASN A 71 8.78 -0.41 9.36
C ASN A 71 7.76 -1.35 8.71
N ASP A 72 7.86 -2.65 9.01
CA ASP A 72 6.90 -3.66 8.59
C ASP A 72 5.44 -3.27 8.91
N GLU A 73 5.17 -2.67 10.07
CA GLU A 73 3.82 -2.24 10.45
C GLU A 73 3.25 -1.16 9.50
N CYS A 74 4.11 -0.27 8.99
CA CYS A 74 3.72 0.74 8.01
C CYS A 74 3.40 0.08 6.66
N PHE A 75 4.24 -0.87 6.22
CA PHE A 75 4.01 -1.60 4.98
C PHE A 75 2.72 -2.45 5.06
N ASP A 76 2.52 -3.17 6.16
CA ASP A 76 1.30 -3.93 6.42
C ASP A 76 0.06 -3.03 6.41
N GLN A 77 0.13 -1.81 6.97
CA GLN A 77 -0.98 -0.86 6.91
C GLN A 77 -1.33 -0.43 5.49
N LEU A 78 -0.33 -0.22 4.61
CA LEU A 78 -0.55 0.13 3.21
C LEU A 78 -1.20 -1.04 2.46
N ILE A 79 -0.70 -2.25 2.66
CA ILE A 79 -1.26 -3.49 2.10
C ILE A 79 -2.69 -3.71 2.59
N ASP A 80 -2.94 -3.55 3.89
CA ASP A 80 -4.26 -3.73 4.50
C ASP A 80 -5.25 -2.68 3.97
N ALA A 81 -4.85 -1.41 3.92
CA ALA A 81 -5.68 -0.34 3.36
C ALA A 81 -6.07 -0.62 1.91
N ALA A 82 -5.12 -1.10 1.10
CA ALA A 82 -5.39 -1.52 -0.27
C ALA A 82 -6.33 -2.75 -0.28
N ARG A 83 -6.02 -3.80 0.48
CA ARG A 83 -6.82 -5.03 0.56
C ARG A 83 -8.26 -4.81 0.97
N ARG A 84 -8.54 -3.88 1.91
CA ARG A 84 -9.91 -3.52 2.31
C ARG A 84 -10.78 -3.06 1.14
N THR A 85 -10.15 -2.56 0.07
CA THR A 85 -10.85 -2.14 -1.16
C THR A 85 -10.94 -3.24 -2.22
N CYS A 86 -10.24 -4.37 -2.03
CA CYS A 86 -10.25 -5.49 -2.96
C CYS A 86 -11.55 -6.29 -2.83
N ILE A 87 -12.45 -6.13 -3.80
CA ILE A 87 -13.74 -6.83 -3.80
C ILE A 87 -13.56 -8.33 -4.12
N ASN A 88 -12.52 -8.69 -4.87
CA ASN A 88 -12.27 -10.05 -5.36
C ASN A 88 -11.18 -10.79 -4.59
N ASP A 89 -10.82 -10.33 -3.39
CA ASP A 89 -9.76 -10.98 -2.62
C ASP A 89 -10.23 -12.38 -2.13
N PRO A 90 -9.59 -13.47 -2.59
CA PRO A 90 -10.00 -14.82 -2.22
C PRO A 90 -9.71 -15.17 -0.75
N ARG A 91 -8.96 -14.34 -0.01
CA ARG A 91 -8.63 -14.49 1.41
C ARG A 91 -9.54 -13.65 2.32
N ALA A 92 -10.07 -12.52 1.84
CA ALA A 92 -10.93 -11.59 2.58
C ALA A 92 -12.28 -12.19 3.00
N ASN A 93 -12.75 -13.24 2.30
CA ASN A 93 -13.98 -13.97 2.66
C ASN A 93 -13.94 -14.66 4.04
N ASN A 94 -12.79 -14.68 4.73
CA ASN A 94 -12.67 -15.27 6.07
C ASN A 94 -12.79 -14.28 7.25
N ASP A 95 -12.69 -12.96 7.04
CA ASP A 95 -12.66 -12.01 8.17
C ASP A 95 -14.05 -11.73 8.78
N HIS A 96 -15.12 -11.86 7.99
CA HIS A 96 -16.49 -11.67 8.48
C HIS A 96 -17.00 -12.76 9.46
N LYS A 97 -16.22 -13.81 9.76
CA LYS A 97 -16.64 -14.90 10.65
C LYS A 97 -16.11 -14.82 12.09
N GLN A 98 -15.27 -13.85 12.45
CA GLN A 98 -14.70 -13.78 13.81
C GLN A 98 -15.38 -12.79 14.77
N GLN A 99 -16.44 -12.09 14.36
CA GLN A 99 -17.26 -11.26 15.27
C GLN A 99 -18.55 -11.94 15.77
N LEU A 100 -18.72 -13.24 15.55
CA LEU A 100 -19.88 -13.99 16.02
C LEU A 100 -19.44 -15.25 16.76
N TYR A 101 -18.74 -15.11 17.88
CA TYR A 101 -18.72 -16.10 18.97
C TYR A 101 -18.51 -15.41 20.32
#